data_AF-K4IGQ3-F1
#
_entry.id   AF-K4IGQ3-F1
#
_cell.length_a   1.000
_cell.length_b   1.000
_cell.length_c   1.000
_cell.angle_alpha   90.00
_cell.angle_beta   90.00
_cell.angle_gamma   90.00
#
_symmetry.space_group_name_H-M   'P 1'
#
loop_
_entity.id
_entity.type
_entity.pdbx_description
1 polymer ?
#
loop_
_entity_poly.entity_id
_entity_poly.type
_entity_poly.pdbx_seq_one_letter_code
_entity_poly.pdbx_strand_id
1 'polypeptide(L)'
;MNLLQNSWNQLDSEFPSFLINDNDLFHSLFDTFILDVEEYKLKFKNGSDSYSGLKEWPLLKNKKKFIVLNWNFISNKLYEGLIFDFYKKSGINNNPKFKNFTNYKNLIANKVTEKRLFEKILPKYLKGKNTVLKFDENIIQGFPDAYFRSGKYIFLFEIKDAYFSAAAVNSYSHIKIKEEIDKKYNTKNKGTGQIIKHLVKLIKDPFENKTYKELNIKIKNLVIYPVIIYTSSIFESPGFNKYLIEEFENKLNENNLDNSFGQIKNLTFMSLSFLINNLSNADKFIFKDIIDNFHNKVKEIEKKHNKTNNIDLLNKSNNNFEYFSKDYLLKRNVVMSKPIFKEAVKILELKNT
;
A
#
# COMPACT_ATOMS: atom_id res chain seq x y z
N MET A 1 2.71 4.72 25.05
CA MET A 1 3.52 3.82 25.90
C MET A 1 2.98 2.42 25.62
N ASN A 2 3.81 1.55 25.03
CA ASN A 2 3.36 0.37 24.29
C ASN A 2 2.88 -0.77 25.21
N LEU A 3 1.56 -0.92 25.36
CA LEU A 3 0.95 -2.14 25.94
C LEU A 3 1.24 -3.39 25.09
N LEU A 4 1.44 -3.21 23.78
CA LEU A 4 1.86 -4.28 22.87
C LEU A 4 3.34 -4.66 22.96
N GLN A 5 4.19 -3.89 23.66
CA GLN A 5 5.62 -4.18 23.78
C GLN A 5 5.98 -4.73 25.17
N ASN A 6 5.17 -4.43 26.18
CA ASN A 6 5.36 -5.01 27.51
C ASN A 6 4.98 -6.49 27.60
N SER A 7 4.28 -7.05 26.61
CA SER A 7 4.02 -8.51 26.53
C SER A 7 5.14 -9.30 25.86
N TRP A 8 6.21 -8.66 25.37
CA TRP A 8 7.28 -9.32 24.63
C TRP A 8 8.53 -9.61 25.48
N ASN A 9 8.70 -8.94 26.63
CA ASN A 9 9.91 -9.02 27.45
C ASN A 9 9.79 -9.93 28.68
N GLN A 10 8.78 -10.80 28.74
CA GLN A 10 8.73 -11.91 29.71
C GLN A 10 8.71 -13.23 28.94
N LEU A 11 9.84 -13.56 28.34
CA LEU A 11 10.14 -14.87 27.78
C LEU A 11 10.98 -15.62 28.82
N ASP A 12 10.30 -16.17 29.83
CA ASP A 12 10.79 -17.27 30.67
C ASP A 12 9.58 -18.02 31.24
N SER A 13 8.78 -18.61 30.34
CA SER A 13 7.98 -19.84 30.54
C SER A 13 7.00 -19.98 29.38
N GLU A 14 7.20 -21.03 28.59
CA GLU A 14 6.27 -21.74 27.68
C GLU A 14 4.90 -21.10 27.35
N PHE A 15 4.71 -20.80 26.05
CA PHE A 15 3.56 -20.18 25.36
C PHE A 15 3.38 -18.65 25.48
N PRO A 16 3.42 -17.89 24.35
CA PRO A 16 3.09 -16.46 24.37
C PRO A 16 1.64 -16.30 24.82
N SER A 17 1.45 -15.62 25.95
CA SER A 17 0.15 -15.53 26.64
C SER A 17 -1.00 -15.18 25.68
N PHE A 18 -1.85 -16.16 25.37
CA PHE A 18 -3.10 -15.98 24.63
C PHE A 18 -4.14 -15.19 25.44
N LEU A 19 -3.74 -14.40 26.45
CA LEU A 19 -4.64 -13.81 27.42
C LEU A 19 -4.54 -12.30 27.38
N ILE A 20 -5.66 -11.65 27.06
CA ILE A 20 -5.84 -10.22 27.25
C ILE A 20 -6.71 -10.04 28.48
N ASN A 21 -6.20 -9.32 29.47
CA ASN A 21 -7.00 -8.96 30.62
C ASN A 21 -8.12 -8.03 30.17
N ASP A 22 -9.32 -8.28 30.68
CA ASP A 22 -10.45 -7.41 30.45
C ASP A 22 -10.17 -6.04 31.11
N ASN A 23 -10.06 -5.01 30.27
CA ASN A 23 -9.78 -3.64 30.67
C ASN A 23 -10.90 -2.77 30.09
N ASP A 24 -11.49 -1.93 30.95
CA ASP A 24 -12.68 -1.11 30.67
C ASP A 24 -12.57 -0.28 29.37
N LEU A 25 -11.35 0.08 28.97
CA LEU A 25 -11.09 0.91 27.78
C LEU A 25 -11.40 0.24 26.44
N PHE A 26 -11.33 -1.10 26.36
CA PHE A 26 -11.54 -1.85 25.11
C PHE A 26 -12.61 -2.95 25.23
N HIS A 27 -13.24 -3.08 26.39
CA HIS A 27 -14.24 -4.10 26.67
C HIS A 27 -15.35 -4.12 25.61
N SER A 28 -15.91 -2.96 25.25
CA SER A 28 -17.00 -2.87 24.27
C SER A 28 -16.58 -3.31 22.86
N LEU A 29 -15.32 -3.11 22.48
CA LEU A 29 -14.79 -3.48 21.18
C LEU A 29 -14.49 -4.99 21.12
N PHE A 30 -13.76 -5.51 22.11
CA PHE A 30 -13.36 -6.92 22.14
C PHE A 30 -14.53 -7.86 22.38
N ASP A 31 -15.59 -7.41 23.06
CA ASP A 31 -16.83 -8.18 23.14
C ASP A 31 -17.41 -8.49 21.74
N THR A 32 -17.24 -7.58 20.77
CA THR A 32 -17.71 -7.81 19.39
C THR A 32 -16.89 -8.84 18.63
N PHE A 33 -15.73 -9.24 19.16
CA PHE A 33 -14.81 -10.21 18.58
C PHE A 33 -14.91 -11.59 19.24
N ILE A 34 -15.78 -11.76 20.24
CA ILE A 34 -15.97 -13.04 20.93
C ILE A 34 -16.71 -14.00 20.02
N LEU A 35 -16.20 -15.23 19.96
CA LEU A 35 -16.82 -16.35 19.31
C LEU A 35 -17.85 -16.97 20.25
N ASP A 36 -19.10 -16.97 19.82
CA ASP A 36 -20.13 -17.84 20.39
C ASP A 36 -20.00 -19.22 19.75
N VAL A 37 -19.73 -20.23 20.59
CA VAL A 37 -19.46 -21.60 20.13
C VAL A 37 -20.68 -22.24 19.48
N GLU A 38 -21.88 -21.97 20.00
CA GLU A 38 -23.11 -22.53 19.47
C GLU A 38 -23.50 -21.82 18.16
N GLU A 39 -23.38 -20.50 18.11
CA GLU A 39 -23.58 -19.74 16.86
C GLU A 39 -22.60 -20.18 15.77
N TYR A 40 -21.32 -20.38 16.13
CA TYR A 40 -20.30 -20.87 15.21
C TYR A 40 -20.64 -22.27 14.68
N LYS A 41 -21.01 -23.22 15.55
CA LYS A 41 -21.42 -24.57 15.14
C LYS A 41 -22.64 -24.55 14.22
N LEU A 42 -23.60 -23.65 14.47
CA LEU A 42 -24.79 -23.50 13.62
C LEU A 42 -24.44 -22.92 12.25
N LYS A 43 -23.63 -21.86 12.19
CA LYS A 43 -23.26 -21.17 10.94
C LYS A 43 -22.31 -21.97 10.06
N PHE A 44 -21.39 -22.73 10.64
CA PHE A 44 -20.30 -23.41 9.91
C PHE A 44 -20.40 -24.93 9.91
N LYS A 45 -21.60 -25.48 10.17
CA LYS A 45 -21.86 -26.91 10.35
C LYS A 45 -21.45 -27.78 9.15
N ASN A 46 -21.50 -27.24 7.92
CA ASN A 46 -21.47 -28.02 6.67
C ASN A 46 -20.51 -27.48 5.59
N GLY A 47 -19.27 -27.04 5.91
CA GLY A 47 -18.38 -26.59 4.83
C GLY A 47 -16.92 -26.29 5.19
N SER A 48 -16.11 -26.15 4.14
CA SER A 48 -14.69 -25.74 4.14
C SER A 48 -14.43 -24.33 4.69
N ASP A 49 -15.48 -23.58 5.01
CA ASP A 49 -15.43 -22.20 5.50
C ASP A 49 -15.38 -22.09 7.02
N SER A 50 -15.21 -23.19 7.76
CA SER A 50 -15.13 -23.20 9.23
C SER A 50 -14.12 -22.17 9.77
N TYR A 51 -12.94 -22.07 9.16
CA TYR A 51 -11.92 -21.09 9.56
C TYR A 51 -12.34 -19.62 9.39
N SER A 52 -13.38 -19.32 8.61
CA SER A 52 -13.89 -17.95 8.40
C SER A 52 -14.50 -17.38 9.68
N GLY A 53 -15.18 -18.21 10.48
CA GLY A 53 -15.74 -17.77 11.76
C GLY A 53 -14.65 -17.41 12.78
N LEU A 54 -13.51 -18.10 12.76
CA LEU A 54 -12.35 -17.76 13.60
C LEU A 54 -11.70 -16.43 13.22
N LYS A 55 -11.82 -16.02 11.95
CA LYS A 55 -11.37 -14.69 11.48
C LYS A 55 -12.36 -13.60 11.88
N GLU A 56 -13.66 -13.90 11.85
CA GLU A 56 -14.72 -12.95 12.24
C GLU A 56 -14.72 -12.72 13.76
N TRP A 57 -14.50 -13.78 14.53
CA TRP A 57 -14.47 -13.79 15.99
C TRP A 57 -13.20 -14.44 16.54
N PRO A 58 -12.09 -13.69 16.60
CA PRO A 58 -10.79 -14.23 17.00
C PRO A 58 -10.59 -14.37 18.51
N LEU A 59 -11.61 -14.12 19.34
CA LEU A 59 -11.55 -14.18 20.79
C LEU A 59 -12.51 -15.22 21.37
N LEU A 60 -12.15 -15.83 22.50
CA LEU A 60 -13.09 -16.47 23.42
C LEU A 60 -13.11 -15.70 24.74
N LYS A 61 -14.23 -15.68 25.44
CA LYS A 61 -14.32 -15.09 26.78
C LYS A 61 -14.30 -16.19 27.83
N ASN A 62 -13.40 -16.08 28.81
CA ASN A 62 -13.39 -16.90 30.00
C ASN A 62 -13.32 -15.99 31.23
N LYS A 63 -14.46 -15.82 31.92
CA LYS A 63 -14.61 -14.88 33.04
C LYS A 63 -14.19 -13.45 32.60
N LYS A 64 -13.21 -12.85 33.29
CA LYS A 64 -12.64 -11.51 33.01
C LYS A 64 -11.40 -11.55 32.12
N LYS A 65 -11.26 -12.58 31.28
CA LYS A 65 -10.12 -12.72 30.38
C LYS A 65 -10.61 -13.07 28.98
N PHE A 66 -9.98 -12.45 27.99
CA PHE A 66 -10.13 -12.83 26.60
C PHE A 66 -9.01 -13.78 26.22
N ILE A 67 -9.39 -14.93 25.66
CA ILE A 67 -8.47 -15.90 25.09
C ILE A 67 -8.35 -15.58 23.59
N VAL A 68 -7.14 -15.25 23.16
CA VAL A 68 -6.79 -15.04 21.75
C VAL A 68 -6.72 -16.37 21.04
N LEU A 69 -7.60 -16.59 20.06
CA LEU A 69 -7.55 -17.81 19.25
C LEU A 69 -6.38 -17.78 18.28
N ASN A 70 -6.13 -16.61 17.68
CA ASN A 70 -5.01 -16.38 16.77
C ASN A 70 -4.68 -14.89 16.69
N TRP A 71 -3.42 -14.52 16.96
CA TRP A 71 -2.97 -13.14 16.94
C TRP A 71 -3.05 -12.48 15.56
N ASN A 72 -2.84 -13.24 14.47
CA ASN A 72 -2.99 -12.73 13.12
C ASN A 72 -4.46 -12.40 12.81
N PHE A 73 -5.40 -13.20 13.32
CA PHE A 73 -6.83 -12.92 13.14
C PHE A 73 -7.29 -11.69 13.93
N ILE A 74 -6.82 -11.50 15.17
CA ILE A 74 -7.06 -10.24 15.90
C ILE A 74 -6.49 -9.05 15.14
N SER A 75 -5.24 -9.14 14.70
CA SER A 75 -4.58 -8.09 13.94
C SER A 75 -5.41 -7.73 12.70
N ASN A 76 -5.76 -8.72 11.87
CA ASN A 76 -6.57 -8.50 10.67
C ASN A 76 -7.97 -7.96 10.99
N LYS A 77 -8.59 -8.42 12.09
CA LYS A 77 -9.89 -7.93 12.55
C LYS A 77 -9.81 -6.44 12.94
N LEU A 78 -8.75 -6.03 13.63
CA LEU A 78 -8.52 -4.63 13.99
C LEU A 78 -8.20 -3.74 12.78
N TYR A 79 -7.39 -4.22 11.83
CA TYR A 79 -6.94 -3.40 10.70
C TYR A 79 -7.94 -3.35 9.54
N GLU A 80 -8.56 -4.48 9.18
CA GLU A 80 -9.45 -4.58 8.02
C GLU A 80 -10.90 -4.87 8.44
N GLY A 81 -11.09 -5.72 9.44
CA GLY A 81 -12.41 -6.16 9.89
C GLY A 81 -13.28 -5.05 10.47
N LEU A 82 -12.70 -4.08 11.17
CA LEU A 82 -13.45 -2.97 11.79
C LEU A 82 -14.21 -2.11 10.78
N ILE A 83 -13.62 -1.87 9.59
CA ILE A 83 -14.29 -1.09 8.54
C ILE A 83 -15.55 -1.83 8.06
N PHE A 84 -15.46 -3.15 7.94
CA PHE A 84 -16.56 -4.00 7.53
C PHE A 84 -17.63 -4.15 8.62
N ASP A 85 -17.22 -4.34 9.87
CA ASP A 85 -18.13 -4.40 11.01
C ASP A 85 -18.88 -3.09 11.19
N PHE A 86 -18.18 -1.95 11.08
CA PHE A 86 -18.81 -0.64 11.11
C PHE A 86 -19.85 -0.51 10.00
N TYR A 87 -19.51 -0.90 8.78
CA TYR A 87 -20.45 -0.87 7.66
C TYR A 87 -21.71 -1.72 7.92
N LYS A 88 -21.54 -2.93 8.44
CA LYS A 88 -22.65 -3.85 8.73
C LYS A 88 -23.53 -3.39 9.90
N LYS A 89 -22.93 -2.83 10.95
CA LYS A 89 -23.60 -2.59 12.25
C LYS A 89 -24.07 -1.15 12.47
N SER A 90 -23.51 -0.17 11.76
CA SER A 90 -23.86 1.26 11.96
C SER A 90 -25.15 1.70 11.27
N GLY A 91 -25.72 0.87 10.39
CA GLY A 91 -26.85 1.26 9.55
C GLY A 91 -26.48 2.18 8.37
N ILE A 92 -25.19 2.41 8.11
CA ILE A 92 -24.75 3.24 6.97
C ILE A 92 -25.18 2.68 5.62
N ASN A 93 -25.37 1.36 5.54
CA ASN A 93 -25.91 0.65 4.38
C ASN A 93 -27.38 1.02 4.05
N ASN A 94 -28.11 1.63 4.98
CA ASN A 94 -29.44 2.21 4.72
C ASN A 94 -29.37 3.48 3.88
N ASN A 95 -28.20 4.14 3.81
CA ASN A 95 -27.98 5.25 2.91
C ASN A 95 -27.80 4.72 1.47
N PRO A 96 -28.61 5.16 0.48
CA PRO A 96 -28.49 4.70 -0.90
C PRO A 96 -27.09 4.86 -1.50
N LYS A 97 -26.32 5.89 -1.09
CA LYS A 97 -24.94 6.11 -1.54
C LYS A 97 -24.00 4.98 -1.14
N PHE A 98 -24.24 4.38 0.02
CA PHE A 98 -23.42 3.33 0.62
C PHE A 98 -24.17 2.00 0.73
N LYS A 99 -25.11 1.73 -0.19
CA LYS A 99 -25.88 0.48 -0.19
C LYS A 99 -25.01 -0.79 -0.30
N ASN A 100 -23.83 -0.66 -0.92
CA ASN A 100 -22.85 -1.74 -0.98
C ASN A 100 -21.53 -1.33 -0.31
N PHE A 101 -20.82 -2.33 0.22
CA PHE A 101 -19.56 -2.12 0.94
C PHE A 101 -18.49 -1.48 0.06
N THR A 102 -18.46 -1.78 -1.24
CA THR A 102 -17.49 -1.21 -2.18
C THR A 102 -17.62 0.32 -2.26
N ASN A 103 -18.83 0.86 -2.30
CA ASN A 103 -19.07 2.30 -2.31
C ASN A 103 -18.59 2.96 -1.01
N TYR A 104 -18.85 2.32 0.14
CA TYR A 104 -18.36 2.78 1.43
C TYR A 104 -16.82 2.74 1.50
N LYS A 105 -16.20 1.66 1.04
CA LYS A 105 -14.75 1.52 1.01
C LYS A 105 -14.11 2.54 0.07
N ASN A 106 -14.73 2.88 -1.07
CA ASN A 106 -14.27 3.95 -1.95
C ASN A 106 -14.26 5.31 -1.24
N LEU A 107 -15.25 5.60 -0.38
CA LEU A 107 -15.23 6.80 0.46
C LEU A 107 -14.03 6.80 1.41
N ILE A 108 -13.77 5.68 2.08
CA ILE A 108 -12.62 5.55 2.99
C ILE A 108 -11.30 5.69 2.22
N ALA A 109 -11.17 5.04 1.06
CA ALA A 109 -10.00 5.16 0.20
C ALA A 109 -9.72 6.62 -0.16
N ASN A 110 -10.73 7.37 -0.61
CA ASN A 110 -10.54 8.77 -0.96
C ASN A 110 -10.33 9.67 0.28
N LYS A 111 -11.20 9.62 1.28
CA LYS A 111 -11.18 10.57 2.41
C LYS A 111 -10.07 10.28 3.41
N VAL A 112 -9.71 9.02 3.62
CA VAL A 112 -8.71 8.61 4.61
C VAL A 112 -7.39 8.32 3.91
N THR A 113 -7.36 7.36 3.00
CA THR A 113 -6.10 6.89 2.40
C THR A 113 -5.45 7.97 1.52
N GLU A 114 -6.20 8.55 0.59
CA GLU A 114 -5.68 9.56 -0.34
C GLU A 114 -5.55 10.92 0.36
N LYS A 115 -6.66 11.55 0.75
CA LYS A 115 -6.69 12.95 1.23
C LYS A 115 -6.03 13.16 2.60
N ARG A 116 -6.11 12.20 3.52
CA ARG A 116 -5.56 12.36 4.88
C ARG A 116 -4.20 11.73 5.07
N LEU A 117 -3.96 10.53 4.55
CA LEU A 117 -2.67 9.87 4.71
C LEU A 117 -1.70 10.30 3.61
N PHE A 118 -1.99 9.96 2.36
CA PHE A 118 -1.08 10.13 1.24
C PHE A 118 -0.70 11.60 0.99
N GLU A 119 -1.68 12.50 0.87
CA GLU A 119 -1.41 13.92 0.61
C GLU A 119 -0.66 14.64 1.75
N LYS A 120 -0.79 14.16 2.99
CA LYS A 120 -0.09 14.73 4.16
C LYS A 120 1.31 14.15 4.34
N ILE A 121 1.51 12.88 3.99
CA ILE A 121 2.77 12.15 4.16
C ILE A 121 3.73 12.42 3.00
N LEU A 122 3.25 12.33 1.76
CA LEU A 122 4.10 12.44 0.57
C LEU A 122 4.97 13.71 0.54
N PRO A 123 4.45 14.92 0.87
CA PRO A 123 5.27 16.14 0.86
C PRO A 123 6.49 16.09 1.77
N LYS A 124 6.49 15.24 2.81
CA LYS A 124 7.64 15.10 3.72
C LYS A 124 8.87 14.47 3.04
N TYR A 125 8.63 13.66 2.01
CA TYR A 125 9.65 12.97 1.21
C TYR A 125 10.13 13.77 0.00
N LEU A 126 9.31 14.72 -0.46
CA LEU A 126 9.52 15.41 -1.72
C LEU A 126 10.13 16.79 -1.45
N LYS A 127 11.46 16.84 -1.45
CA LYS A 127 12.25 18.05 -1.22
C LYS A 127 13.17 18.35 -2.40
N GLY A 128 13.53 19.62 -2.57
CA GLY A 128 14.44 20.06 -3.62
C GLY A 128 14.30 21.54 -3.92
N LYS A 129 15.15 22.06 -4.81
CA LYS A 129 15.01 23.40 -5.39
C LYS A 129 14.13 23.32 -6.63
N ASN A 130 13.36 24.37 -6.91
CA ASN A 130 12.49 24.48 -8.09
C ASN A 130 11.53 23.29 -8.21
N THR A 131 10.88 22.96 -7.10
CA THR A 131 9.93 21.86 -7.01
C THR A 131 8.51 22.33 -7.21
N VAL A 132 7.68 21.48 -7.82
CA VAL A 132 6.24 21.67 -7.93
C VAL A 132 5.58 20.38 -7.49
N LEU A 133 4.73 20.46 -6.46
CA LEU A 133 3.90 19.35 -6.00
C LEU A 133 2.44 19.76 -6.16
N LYS A 134 1.67 18.91 -6.84
CA LYS A 134 0.24 19.09 -7.07
C LYS A 134 -0.47 17.76 -6.81
N PHE A 135 -1.63 17.84 -6.17
CA PHE A 135 -2.50 16.70 -5.91
C PHE A 135 -3.78 16.83 -6.74
N ASP A 136 -4.51 15.73 -6.93
CA ASP A 136 -5.77 15.78 -7.68
C ASP A 136 -6.86 16.53 -6.89
N GLU A 137 -7.15 17.75 -7.31
CA GLU A 137 -8.24 18.58 -6.77
C GLU A 137 -9.59 18.26 -7.44
N ASN A 138 -9.67 17.24 -8.30
CA ASN A 138 -10.83 16.87 -9.13
C ASN A 138 -11.25 17.97 -10.13
N ILE A 139 -10.34 18.91 -10.44
CA ILE A 139 -10.59 20.02 -11.37
C ILE A 139 -10.25 19.60 -12.80
N ILE A 140 -9.15 18.88 -12.97
CA ILE A 140 -8.65 18.45 -14.27
C ILE A 140 -8.94 16.97 -14.42
N GLN A 141 -9.78 16.61 -15.40
CA GLN A 141 -10.08 15.20 -15.64
C GLN A 141 -8.79 14.43 -15.93
N GLY A 142 -8.57 13.33 -15.19
CA GLY A 142 -7.42 12.42 -15.31
C GLY A 142 -6.08 13.09 -15.04
N PHE A 143 -6.05 13.87 -13.95
CA PHE A 143 -4.87 14.29 -13.21
C PHE A 143 -4.35 13.10 -12.37
N PRO A 144 -3.02 12.93 -12.18
CA PRO A 144 -2.49 11.89 -11.31
C PRO A 144 -2.77 12.19 -9.84
N ASP A 145 -2.97 11.18 -8.99
CA ASP A 145 -3.22 11.39 -7.55
C ASP A 145 -2.16 12.32 -6.91
N ALA A 146 -0.90 12.21 -7.35
CA ALA A 146 0.06 13.30 -7.20
C ALA A 146 0.99 13.46 -8.41
N TYR A 147 1.27 14.72 -8.75
CA TYR A 147 2.31 15.13 -9.68
C TYR A 147 3.42 15.86 -8.91
N PHE A 148 4.67 15.40 -9.06
CA PHE A 148 5.82 16.11 -8.52
C PHE A 148 6.89 16.33 -9.58
N ARG A 149 7.30 17.59 -9.76
CA ARG A 149 8.47 17.93 -10.59
C ARG A 149 9.57 18.52 -9.72
N SER A 150 10.80 18.07 -9.97
CA SER A 150 12.03 18.67 -9.42
C SER A 150 13.03 18.86 -10.56
N GLY A 151 13.08 20.07 -11.12
CA GLY A 151 13.87 20.35 -12.33
C GLY A 151 13.38 19.53 -13.52
N LYS A 152 14.24 18.63 -14.04
CA LYS A 152 13.93 17.72 -15.17
C LYS A 152 13.28 16.39 -14.76
N TYR A 153 13.21 16.10 -13.45
CA TYR A 153 12.67 14.85 -12.94
C TYR A 153 11.18 15.04 -12.63
N ILE A 154 10.33 14.16 -13.15
CA ILE A 154 8.89 14.16 -12.90
C ILE A 154 8.50 12.82 -12.29
N PHE A 155 7.71 12.85 -11.23
CA PHE A 155 7.12 11.69 -10.59
C PHE A 155 5.61 11.74 -10.78
N LEU A 156 5.04 10.65 -11.28
CA LEU A 156 3.60 10.47 -11.45
C LEU A 156 3.17 9.40 -10.46
N PHE A 157 2.41 9.80 -9.45
CA PHE A 157 1.92 8.90 -8.41
C PHE A 157 0.46 8.54 -8.65
N GLU A 158 0.16 7.25 -8.48
CA GLU A 158 -1.19 6.71 -8.40
C GLU A 158 -1.29 5.85 -7.13
N ILE A 159 -2.23 6.16 -6.24
CA ILE A 159 -2.49 5.40 -5.03
C ILE A 159 -3.69 4.47 -5.21
N LYS A 160 -3.53 3.21 -4.81
CA LYS A 160 -4.57 2.18 -4.88
C LYS A 160 -4.79 1.56 -3.52
N ASP A 161 -5.92 1.92 -2.92
CA ASP A 161 -6.49 1.24 -1.75
C ASP A 161 -7.41 0.10 -2.19
N ALA A 162 -6.84 -0.88 -2.89
CA ALA A 162 -7.61 -1.95 -3.49
C ALA A 162 -7.66 -3.18 -2.56
N TYR A 163 -8.88 -3.57 -2.17
CA TYR A 163 -9.12 -4.82 -1.45
C TYR A 163 -8.89 -6.01 -2.38
N PHE A 164 -8.12 -7.01 -1.96
CA PHE A 164 -7.93 -8.26 -2.69
C PHE A 164 -8.97 -9.29 -2.26
N SER A 165 -9.70 -9.91 -3.19
CA SER A 165 -10.80 -10.79 -2.79
C SER A 165 -10.30 -12.06 -2.10
N ALA A 166 -10.94 -12.43 -0.99
CA ALA A 166 -10.63 -13.68 -0.28
C ALA A 166 -10.78 -14.91 -1.17
N ALA A 167 -11.71 -14.88 -2.13
CA ALA A 167 -11.87 -15.92 -3.14
C ALA A 167 -10.63 -16.09 -4.01
N ALA A 168 -9.97 -14.99 -4.42
CA ALA A 168 -8.73 -15.06 -5.18
C ALA A 168 -7.57 -15.57 -4.32
N VAL A 169 -7.43 -15.07 -3.07
CA VAL A 169 -6.37 -15.54 -2.13
C VAL A 169 -6.51 -17.03 -1.84
N ASN A 170 -7.71 -17.49 -1.49
CA ASN A 170 -7.99 -18.87 -1.10
C ASN A 170 -8.10 -19.81 -2.30
N SER A 171 -7.99 -19.30 -3.53
CA SER A 171 -8.06 -20.14 -4.73
C SER A 171 -6.83 -21.00 -4.95
N TYR A 172 -5.69 -20.63 -4.33
CA TYR A 172 -4.37 -21.23 -4.58
C TYR A 172 -3.99 -21.31 -6.07
N SER A 173 -4.59 -20.45 -6.90
CA SER A 173 -4.41 -20.44 -8.35
C SER A 173 -3.71 -19.17 -8.78
N HIS A 174 -2.51 -19.31 -9.35
CA HIS A 174 -1.75 -18.17 -9.89
C HIS A 174 -2.53 -17.43 -10.99
N ILE A 175 -3.36 -18.13 -11.77
CA ILE A 175 -4.21 -17.54 -12.82
C ILE A 175 -5.25 -16.61 -12.20
N LYS A 176 -6.02 -17.09 -11.20
CA LYS A 176 -7.03 -16.26 -10.53
C LYS A 176 -6.43 -15.09 -9.77
N ILE A 177 -5.24 -15.30 -9.18
CA ILE A 177 -4.48 -14.22 -8.55
C ILE A 177 -4.10 -13.18 -9.61
N LYS A 178 -3.55 -13.60 -10.76
CA LYS A 178 -3.21 -12.72 -11.88
C LYS A 178 -4.41 -11.92 -12.37
N GLU A 179 -5.54 -12.57 -12.64
CA GLU A 179 -6.78 -11.91 -13.08
C GLU A 179 -7.26 -10.84 -12.10
N GLU A 180 -7.17 -11.12 -10.80
CA GLU A 180 -7.58 -10.18 -9.76
C GLU A 180 -6.61 -9.00 -9.61
N ILE A 181 -5.30 -9.21 -9.84
CA ILE A 181 -4.33 -8.11 -9.99
C ILE A 181 -4.70 -7.28 -11.20
N ASP A 182 -4.92 -7.91 -12.36
CA ASP A 182 -5.14 -7.22 -13.62
C ASP A 182 -6.35 -6.30 -13.54
N LYS A 183 -7.44 -6.82 -12.97
CA LYS A 183 -8.68 -6.08 -12.72
C LYS A 183 -8.49 -4.83 -11.85
N LYS A 184 -7.49 -4.81 -10.97
CA LYS A 184 -7.24 -3.72 -10.01
C LYS A 184 -6.14 -2.77 -10.45
N TYR A 185 -5.10 -3.27 -11.11
CA TYR A 185 -3.85 -2.56 -11.36
C TYR A 185 -3.43 -2.51 -12.82
N ASN A 186 -4.03 -3.30 -13.72
CA ASN A 186 -3.55 -3.45 -15.10
C ASN A 186 -4.66 -3.32 -16.16
N THR A 187 -5.70 -2.53 -15.88
CA THR A 187 -6.73 -2.24 -16.89
C THR A 187 -6.42 -0.95 -17.63
N LYS A 188 -7.09 -0.70 -18.77
CA LYS A 188 -7.00 0.57 -19.50
C LYS A 188 -7.30 1.81 -18.62
N ASN A 189 -8.07 1.64 -17.54
CA ASN A 189 -8.55 2.73 -16.70
C ASN A 189 -8.02 2.65 -15.26
N LYS A 190 -7.15 1.69 -14.91
CA LYS A 190 -6.68 1.51 -13.54
C LYS A 190 -5.20 1.16 -13.48
N GLY A 191 -4.48 1.71 -12.50
CA GLY A 191 -3.07 1.41 -12.25
C GLY A 191 -2.20 1.76 -13.46
N THR A 192 -1.57 0.77 -14.09
CA THR A 192 -0.68 0.97 -15.25
C THR A 192 -1.38 1.76 -16.36
N GLY A 193 -2.65 1.48 -16.67
CA GLY A 193 -3.39 2.22 -17.70
C GLY A 193 -3.67 3.68 -17.35
N GLN A 194 -3.80 4.04 -16.06
CA GLN A 194 -3.90 5.45 -15.65
C GLN A 194 -2.56 6.16 -15.84
N ILE A 195 -1.45 5.54 -15.45
CA ILE A 195 -0.11 6.09 -15.68
C ILE A 195 0.12 6.34 -17.16
N ILE A 196 -0.26 5.42 -18.06
CA ILE A 196 -0.16 5.61 -19.52
C ILE A 196 -0.97 6.82 -19.97
N LYS A 197 -2.19 7.01 -19.48
CA LYS A 197 -2.99 8.21 -19.78
C LYS A 197 -2.33 9.49 -19.27
N HIS A 198 -1.73 9.44 -18.09
CA HIS A 198 -0.99 10.58 -17.54
C HIS A 198 0.21 10.92 -18.43
N LEU A 199 0.95 9.93 -18.91
CA LEU A 199 2.06 10.12 -19.84
C LEU A 199 1.59 10.76 -21.16
N VAL A 200 0.50 10.25 -21.76
CA VAL A 200 -0.05 10.82 -23.00
C VAL A 200 -0.47 12.28 -22.83
N LYS A 201 -1.03 12.65 -21.67
CA LYS A 201 -1.35 14.05 -21.36
C LYS A 201 -0.10 14.87 -21.12
N LEU A 202 0.87 14.31 -20.40
CA LEU A 202 2.13 14.96 -20.05
C LEU A 202 2.97 15.31 -21.29
N ILE A 203 2.77 14.63 -22.43
CA ILE A 203 3.38 15.02 -23.71
C ILE A 203 2.87 16.38 -24.18
N LYS A 204 1.61 16.70 -23.92
CA LYS A 204 1.00 17.96 -24.37
C LYS A 204 1.45 19.12 -23.49
N ASP A 205 1.20 19.00 -22.20
CA ASP A 205 1.54 20.02 -21.21
C ASP A 205 1.83 19.38 -19.85
N PRO A 206 2.64 20.04 -18.99
CA PRO A 206 2.83 19.59 -17.62
C PRO A 206 1.52 19.72 -16.83
N PHE A 207 1.40 18.95 -15.75
CA PHE A 207 0.31 19.06 -14.79
C PHE A 207 0.51 20.29 -13.87
N GLU A 208 0.75 21.44 -14.48
CA GLU A 208 1.06 22.72 -13.84
C GLU A 208 0.29 23.85 -14.52
N ASN A 209 0.21 24.99 -13.85
CA ASN A 209 -0.44 26.19 -14.39
C ASN A 209 0.33 26.82 -15.57
N LYS A 210 1.57 26.39 -15.82
CA LYS A 210 2.45 26.90 -16.87
C LYS A 210 2.75 25.80 -17.87
N THR A 211 2.75 26.13 -19.15
CA THR A 211 3.16 25.27 -20.26
C THR A 211 4.67 24.97 -20.23
N TYR A 212 5.12 23.95 -20.96
CA TYR A 212 6.56 23.68 -21.12
C TYR A 212 7.35 24.86 -21.70
N LYS A 213 6.72 25.63 -22.60
CA LYS A 213 7.33 26.80 -23.23
C LYS A 213 7.61 27.89 -22.19
N GLU A 214 6.63 28.18 -21.33
CA GLU A 214 6.76 29.17 -20.24
C GLU A 214 7.78 28.74 -19.18
N LEU A 215 7.96 27.44 -18.99
CA LEU A 215 8.95 26.87 -18.08
C LEU A 215 10.35 26.75 -18.70
N ASN A 216 10.50 27.01 -20.00
CA ASN A 216 11.72 26.76 -20.78
C ASN A 216 12.23 25.31 -20.65
N ILE A 217 11.30 24.35 -20.67
CA ILE A 217 11.59 22.91 -20.53
C ILE A 217 11.41 22.23 -21.88
N LYS A 218 12.40 21.42 -22.27
CA LYS A 218 12.28 20.51 -23.42
C LYS A 218 11.83 19.14 -22.94
N ILE A 219 10.75 18.62 -23.53
CA ILE A 219 10.18 17.30 -23.17
C ILE A 219 11.22 16.18 -23.28
N LYS A 220 12.09 16.25 -24.31
CA LYS A 220 13.20 15.31 -24.51
C LYS A 220 14.28 15.32 -23.42
N ASN A 221 14.26 16.28 -22.51
CA ASN A 221 15.19 16.33 -21.39
C ASN A 221 14.57 15.76 -20.09
N LEU A 222 13.27 15.46 -20.11
CA LEU A 222 12.54 15.00 -18.94
C LEU A 222 12.81 13.53 -18.66
N VAL A 223 12.93 13.21 -17.38
CA VAL A 223 13.03 11.84 -16.86
C VAL A 223 11.81 11.58 -15.99
N ILE A 224 10.98 10.62 -16.39
CA ILE A 224 9.71 10.32 -15.77
C ILE A 224 9.83 9.09 -14.86
N TYR A 225 9.35 9.20 -13.63
CA TYR A 225 9.29 8.16 -12.62
C TYR A 225 7.81 7.79 -12.37
N PRO A 226 7.29 6.75 -13.03
CA PRO A 226 5.95 6.24 -12.75
C PRO A 226 5.95 5.45 -11.43
N VAL A 227 5.04 5.80 -10.53
CA VAL A 227 4.94 5.20 -9.19
C VAL A 227 3.49 4.81 -8.89
N ILE A 228 3.24 3.55 -8.58
CA ILE A 228 1.97 3.08 -8.01
C ILE A 228 2.21 2.75 -6.54
N ILE A 229 1.36 3.28 -5.67
CA ILE A 229 1.39 3.04 -4.23
C ILE A 229 0.23 2.12 -3.85
N TYR A 230 0.51 0.99 -3.22
CA TYR A 230 -0.50 0.05 -2.71
C TYR A 230 -0.64 0.16 -1.18
N THR A 231 -1.81 -0.24 -0.66
CA THR A 231 -2.04 -0.31 0.80
C THR A 231 -2.06 -1.73 1.36
N SER A 232 -2.36 -2.73 0.53
CA SER A 232 -2.53 -4.10 0.99
C SER A 232 -1.19 -4.84 1.08
N SER A 233 -0.95 -5.51 2.21
CA SER A 233 0.27 -6.29 2.47
C SER A 233 0.43 -7.50 1.54
N ILE A 234 -0.64 -7.95 0.87
CA ILE A 234 -0.52 -9.05 -0.10
C ILE A 234 0.51 -8.74 -1.19
N PHE A 235 0.60 -7.47 -1.60
CA PHE A 235 1.51 -7.00 -2.64
C PHE A 235 2.97 -6.90 -2.17
N GLU A 236 3.25 -7.14 -0.89
CA GLU A 236 4.62 -7.30 -0.40
C GLU A 236 5.22 -8.65 -0.84
N SER A 237 4.39 -9.60 -1.30
CA SER A 237 4.89 -10.89 -1.77
C SER A 237 5.77 -10.72 -3.03
N PRO A 238 6.84 -11.52 -3.19
CA PRO A 238 7.67 -11.49 -4.38
C PRO A 238 6.88 -11.77 -5.67
N GLY A 239 7.29 -11.16 -6.78
CA GLY A 239 6.75 -11.39 -8.13
C GLY A 239 5.72 -10.35 -8.59
N PHE A 240 4.93 -9.76 -7.69
CA PHE A 240 3.94 -8.73 -8.06
C PHE A 240 4.57 -7.50 -8.73
N ASN A 241 5.68 -7.01 -8.18
CA ASN A 241 6.42 -5.88 -8.77
C ASN A 241 6.89 -6.19 -10.19
N LYS A 242 7.55 -7.34 -10.38
CA LYS A 242 8.08 -7.75 -11.68
C LYS A 242 6.97 -7.86 -12.72
N TYR A 243 5.87 -8.53 -12.36
CA TYR A 243 4.70 -8.66 -13.22
C TYR A 243 4.16 -7.31 -13.70
N LEU A 244 3.93 -6.36 -12.79
CA LEU A 244 3.40 -5.05 -13.15
C LEU A 244 4.39 -4.18 -13.92
N ILE A 245 5.70 -4.35 -13.70
CA ILE A 245 6.75 -3.69 -14.50
C ILE A 245 6.67 -4.17 -15.96
N GLU A 246 6.62 -5.48 -16.18
CA GLU A 246 6.53 -6.07 -17.52
C GLU A 246 5.25 -5.63 -18.25
N GLU A 247 4.10 -5.66 -17.56
CA GLU A 247 2.83 -5.19 -18.11
C GLU A 247 2.82 -3.69 -18.43
N PHE A 248 3.51 -2.88 -17.61
CA PHE A 248 3.66 -1.45 -17.89
C PHE A 248 4.56 -1.21 -19.11
N GLU A 249 5.67 -1.92 -19.23
CA GLU A 249 6.56 -1.87 -20.40
C GLU A 249 5.82 -2.26 -21.69
N ASN A 250 5.01 -3.32 -21.64
CA ASN A 250 4.16 -3.71 -22.78
C ASN A 250 3.21 -2.57 -23.20
N LYS A 251 2.57 -1.89 -22.24
CA LYS A 251 1.68 -0.76 -22.55
C LYS A 251 2.43 0.46 -23.07
N LEU A 252 3.67 0.71 -22.63
CA LEU A 252 4.49 1.78 -23.20
C LEU A 252 4.74 1.55 -24.70
N ASN A 253 5.13 0.31 -25.05
CA ASN A 253 5.35 -0.11 -26.42
C ASN A 253 4.07 0.00 -27.27
N GLU A 254 2.94 -0.52 -26.77
CA GLU A 254 1.62 -0.44 -27.44
C GLU A 254 1.19 1.01 -27.74
N ASN A 255 1.58 1.96 -26.89
CA ASN A 255 1.25 3.38 -27.04
C ASN A 255 2.38 4.21 -27.70
N ASN A 256 3.46 3.57 -28.15
CA ASN A 256 4.64 4.21 -28.76
C ASN A 256 5.25 5.33 -27.90
N LEU A 257 5.32 5.13 -26.59
CA LEU A 257 5.72 6.16 -25.63
C LEU A 257 7.23 6.22 -25.35
N ASP A 258 8.01 5.20 -25.74
CA ASP A 258 9.41 5.02 -25.32
C ASP A 258 10.32 6.21 -25.68
N ASN A 259 10.05 6.82 -26.83
CA ASN A 259 10.81 7.96 -27.33
C ASN A 259 10.14 9.31 -27.05
N SER A 260 9.04 9.35 -26.30
CA SER A 260 8.29 10.60 -26.07
C SER A 260 9.06 11.59 -25.19
N PHE A 261 9.73 11.08 -24.15
CA PHE A 261 10.53 11.84 -23.19
C PHE A 261 12.02 11.51 -23.34
N GLY A 262 12.87 12.15 -22.54
CA GLY A 262 14.29 11.78 -22.47
C GLY A 262 14.48 10.38 -21.88
N GLN A 263 13.67 10.03 -20.87
CA GLN A 263 13.60 8.69 -20.32
C GLN A 263 12.28 8.49 -19.57
N ILE A 264 11.66 7.34 -19.76
CA ILE A 264 10.63 6.81 -18.84
C ILE A 264 11.30 5.68 -18.05
N LYS A 265 11.27 5.78 -16.71
CA LYS A 265 11.82 4.75 -15.82
C LYS A 265 10.82 3.61 -15.68
N ASN A 266 11.32 2.44 -15.30
CA ASN A 266 10.50 1.29 -14.96
C ASN A 266 9.51 1.65 -13.85
N LEU A 267 8.31 1.05 -13.90
CA LEU A 267 7.27 1.25 -12.90
C LEU A 267 7.79 0.92 -11.51
N THR A 268 7.59 1.83 -10.57
CA THR A 268 7.84 1.56 -9.15
C THR A 268 6.53 1.19 -8.49
N PHE A 269 6.44 -0.02 -7.95
CA PHE A 269 5.29 -0.48 -7.17
C PHE A 269 5.72 -0.61 -5.70
N MET A 270 5.13 0.20 -4.82
CA MET A 270 5.57 0.36 -3.44
C MET A 270 4.42 0.50 -2.44
N SER A 271 4.67 0.18 -1.19
CA SER A 271 3.71 0.19 -0.10
C SER A 271 3.56 1.59 0.51
N LEU A 272 2.33 2.01 0.81
CA LEU A 272 2.07 3.18 1.65
C LEU A 272 2.68 2.99 3.05
N SER A 273 2.67 1.75 3.56
CA SER A 273 3.26 1.41 4.86
C SER A 273 4.76 1.67 4.89
N PHE A 274 5.46 1.57 3.75
CA PHE A 274 6.88 1.94 3.67
C PHE A 274 7.10 3.42 3.93
N LEU A 275 6.25 4.29 3.37
CA LEU A 275 6.28 5.73 3.64
C LEU A 275 5.89 6.00 5.10
N ILE A 276 4.81 5.40 5.60
CA ILE A 276 4.41 5.61 7.01
C ILE A 276 5.54 5.20 7.96
N ASN A 277 6.16 4.03 7.72
CA ASN A 277 7.17 3.51 8.62
C ASN A 277 8.47 4.32 8.63
N ASN A 278 8.78 5.04 7.56
CA ASN A 278 10.01 5.81 7.46
C ASN A 278 9.80 7.31 7.65
N LEU A 279 8.66 7.73 8.20
CA LEU A 279 8.26 9.13 8.25
C LEU A 279 9.24 10.02 9.02
N SER A 280 9.76 9.49 10.13
CA SER A 280 10.78 10.15 10.98
C SER A 280 12.10 10.42 10.27
N ASN A 281 12.38 9.71 9.17
CA ASN A 281 13.59 9.85 8.38
C ASN A 281 13.31 10.47 7.00
N ALA A 282 12.11 11.00 6.76
CA ALA A 282 11.71 11.49 5.44
C ALA A 282 12.65 12.59 4.90
N ASP A 283 13.33 13.33 5.78
CA ASP A 283 14.35 14.31 5.43
C ASP A 283 15.62 13.74 4.80
N LYS A 284 15.95 12.47 5.10
CA LYS A 284 17.10 11.77 4.55
C LYS A 284 16.79 11.05 3.24
N PHE A 285 15.54 11.07 2.80
CA PHE A 285 15.11 10.37 1.59
C PHE A 285 15.39 11.21 0.36
N ILE A 286 16.15 10.63 -0.58
CA ILE A 286 16.25 11.14 -1.94
C ILE A 286 15.50 10.16 -2.82
N PHE A 287 14.22 10.44 -3.05
CA PHE A 287 13.26 9.52 -3.68
C PHE A 287 13.77 8.95 -5.01
N LYS A 288 14.34 9.83 -5.84
CA LYS A 288 15.00 9.50 -7.11
C LYS A 288 16.06 8.41 -6.94
N ASP A 289 16.95 8.59 -5.98
CA ASP A 289 18.10 7.69 -5.81
C ASP A 289 17.69 6.34 -5.23
N ILE A 290 16.67 6.30 -4.38
CA ILE A 290 16.11 5.05 -3.85
C ILE A 290 15.50 4.23 -5.00
N ILE A 291 14.70 4.87 -5.86
CA ILE A 291 14.08 4.22 -7.03
C ILE A 291 15.14 3.77 -8.04
N ASP A 292 16.10 4.63 -8.37
CA ASP A 292 17.18 4.27 -9.29
C ASP A 292 17.99 3.09 -8.73
N ASN A 293 18.31 3.09 -7.42
CA ASN A 293 19.01 1.99 -6.77
C ASN A 293 18.21 0.68 -6.82
N PHE A 294 16.91 0.72 -6.54
CA PHE A 294 16.04 -0.45 -6.62
C PHE A 294 16.11 -1.10 -8.01
N HIS A 295 15.80 -0.33 -9.07
CA HIS A 295 15.79 -0.87 -10.44
C HIS A 295 17.17 -1.34 -10.90
N ASN A 296 18.24 -0.62 -10.53
CA ASN A 296 19.61 -1.04 -10.83
C ASN A 296 19.96 -2.36 -10.15
N LYS A 297 19.59 -2.55 -8.88
CA LYS A 297 19.86 -3.78 -8.13
C LYS A 297 19.11 -4.98 -8.69
N VAL A 298 17.83 -4.82 -9.02
CA VAL A 298 17.05 -5.86 -9.70
C VAL A 298 17.76 -6.28 -11.00
N LYS A 299 18.09 -5.32 -11.86
CA LYS A 299 18.77 -5.56 -13.14
C LYS A 299 20.14 -6.22 -13.00
N GLU A 300 20.93 -5.83 -12.00
CA GLU A 300 22.22 -6.46 -11.67
C GLU A 300 22.05 -7.94 -11.29
N ILE A 301 21.06 -8.24 -10.45
CA ILE A 301 20.78 -9.60 -9.97
C ILE A 301 20.27 -10.47 -11.12
N GLU A 302 19.35 -9.96 -11.95
CA GLU A 302 18.83 -10.69 -13.11
C GLU A 302 19.94 -11.00 -14.13
N LYS A 303 20.83 -10.04 -14.41
CA LYS A 303 22.01 -10.29 -15.25
C LYS A 303 22.90 -11.38 -14.69
N LYS A 304 23.07 -11.45 -13.37
CA LYS A 304 23.86 -12.50 -12.71
C LYS A 304 23.14 -13.84 -12.76
N HIS A 305 21.82 -13.87 -12.55
CA HIS A 305 20.99 -15.05 -12.73
C HIS A 305 21.15 -15.61 -14.16
N ASN A 306 20.94 -14.79 -15.20
CA ASN A 306 21.04 -15.23 -16.60
C ASN A 306 22.41 -15.82 -16.97
N LYS A 307 23.49 -15.38 -16.30
CA LYS A 307 24.84 -15.93 -16.49
C LYS A 307 25.11 -17.22 -15.73
N THR A 308 24.47 -17.41 -14.58
CA THR A 308 24.79 -18.50 -13.63
C THR A 308 23.70 -19.57 -13.54
N ASN A 309 22.52 -19.28 -14.09
CA ASN A 309 21.28 -20.05 -13.94
C ASN A 309 20.93 -20.36 -12.47
N ASN A 310 21.30 -19.48 -11.53
CA ASN A 310 21.09 -19.69 -10.10
C ASN A 310 19.67 -19.26 -9.67
N ILE A 311 18.90 -20.20 -9.14
CA ILE A 311 17.49 -19.99 -8.75
C ILE A 311 17.31 -18.98 -7.60
N ASP A 312 18.25 -18.92 -6.66
CA ASP A 312 18.18 -17.99 -5.53
C ASP A 312 18.29 -16.54 -6.01
N LEU A 313 19.07 -16.30 -7.07
CA LEU A 313 19.16 -14.98 -7.70
C LEU A 313 17.84 -14.60 -8.37
N LEU A 314 17.14 -15.55 -9.01
CA LEU A 314 15.82 -15.31 -9.58
C LEU A 314 14.79 -14.97 -8.49
N ASN A 315 14.78 -15.75 -7.40
CA ASN A 315 13.92 -15.48 -6.26
C ASN A 315 14.24 -14.10 -5.66
N LYS A 316 15.53 -13.75 -5.56
CA LYS A 316 15.98 -12.47 -5.02
C LYS A 316 15.56 -11.30 -5.89
N SER A 317 15.66 -11.39 -7.22
CA SER A 317 15.26 -10.31 -8.13
C SER A 317 13.76 -10.03 -8.11
N ASN A 318 12.96 -11.03 -7.74
CA ASN A 318 11.50 -10.91 -7.63
C ASN A 318 11.03 -10.21 -6.35
N ASN A 319 11.93 -9.87 -5.42
CA ASN A 319 11.55 -9.15 -4.20
C ASN A 319 11.00 -7.74 -4.51
N ASN A 320 10.19 -7.25 -3.58
CA ASN A 320 9.53 -5.96 -3.68
C ASN A 320 10.49 -4.76 -3.52
N PHE A 321 9.96 -3.56 -3.72
CA PHE A 321 10.68 -2.30 -3.59
C PHE A 321 11.25 -2.10 -2.18
N GLU A 322 10.48 -2.46 -1.15
CA GLU A 322 10.82 -2.31 0.25
C GLU A 322 12.06 -3.11 0.63
N TYR A 323 12.18 -4.33 0.11
CA TYR A 323 13.31 -5.22 0.35
C TYR A 323 14.62 -4.56 -0.07
N PHE A 324 14.70 -4.04 -1.29
CA PHE A 324 15.91 -3.39 -1.81
C PHE A 324 16.14 -1.99 -1.22
N SER A 325 15.07 -1.31 -0.82
CA SER A 325 15.17 0.01 -0.20
C SER A 325 15.76 -0.06 1.21
N LYS A 326 15.51 -1.13 1.97
CA LYS A 326 16.13 -1.37 3.28
C LYS A 326 17.65 -1.32 3.21
N ASP A 327 18.24 -2.08 2.29
CA ASP A 327 19.69 -2.14 2.10
C ASP A 327 20.28 -0.78 1.76
N TYR A 328 19.56 0.01 0.95
CA TYR A 328 19.99 1.36 0.58
C TYR A 328 19.96 2.32 1.76
N LEU A 329 18.88 2.29 2.54
CA LEU A 329 18.71 3.15 3.71
C LEU A 329 19.73 2.81 4.81
N LEU A 330 20.00 1.53 5.04
CA LEU A 330 21.02 1.07 5.99
C LEU A 330 22.41 1.61 5.62
N LYS A 331 22.79 1.57 4.35
CA LYS A 331 24.08 2.11 3.86
C LYS A 331 24.22 3.63 4.05
N ARG A 332 23.11 4.36 4.20
CA ARG A 332 23.09 5.80 4.46
C ARG A 332 22.91 6.14 5.95
N ASN A 333 23.11 5.17 6.84
CA ASN A 333 22.89 5.33 8.28
C ASN A 333 21.47 5.83 8.62
N VAL A 334 20.50 5.51 7.76
CA VAL A 334 19.09 5.74 8.03
C VAL A 334 18.58 4.51 8.78
N VAL A 335 18.57 4.59 10.11
CA VAL A 335 17.96 3.56 10.94
C VAL A 335 16.47 3.56 10.65
N MET A 336 15.95 2.47 10.07
CA MET A 336 14.51 2.27 9.97
C MET A 336 13.95 2.17 11.38
N SER A 337 13.39 3.27 11.89
CA SER A 337 12.63 3.27 13.12
C SER A 337 11.18 2.93 12.80
N LYS A 338 10.49 2.18 13.66
CA LYS A 338 9.01 2.21 13.64
C LYS A 338 8.56 3.67 13.74
N PRO A 339 7.47 4.08 13.06
CA PRO A 339 7.01 5.44 13.14
C PRO A 339 6.76 5.76 14.61
N ILE A 340 7.33 6.87 15.09
CA ILE A 340 6.99 7.34 16.42
C ILE A 340 5.52 7.74 16.31
N PHE A 341 4.62 6.98 16.94
CA PHE A 341 3.17 7.20 16.88
C PHE A 341 2.78 8.69 17.05
N LYS A 342 3.51 9.42 17.91
CA LYS A 342 3.36 10.87 18.12
C LYS A 342 3.55 11.69 16.84
N GLU A 343 4.49 11.33 15.98
CA GLU A 343 4.80 12.04 14.74
C GLU A 343 3.70 11.82 13.69
N ALA A 344 3.21 10.59 13.54
CA ALA A 344 2.06 10.29 12.70
C ALA A 344 0.81 11.04 13.17
N VAL A 345 0.50 11.00 14.48
CA VAL A 345 -0.64 11.74 15.06
C VAL A 345 -0.54 13.25 14.80
N LYS A 346 0.67 13.82 14.96
CA LYS A 346 0.91 15.25 14.71
C LYS A 346 0.72 15.61 13.23
N ILE A 347 1.23 14.80 12.31
CA ILE A 347 1.14 15.05 10.86
C ILE A 347 -0.29 14.90 10.35
N LEU A 348 -1.03 13.95 10.91
CA LEU A 348 -2.42 13.71 10.54
C LEU A 348 -3.40 14.68 11.21
N GLU A 349 -2.90 15.63 12.02
CA GLU A 349 -3.71 16.60 12.76
C GLU A 349 -4.84 15.93 13.55
N LEU A 350 -4.62 14.69 13.99
CA LEU A 350 -5.56 13.97 14.83
C LEU A 350 -5.52 14.66 16.20
N LYS A 351 -6.44 15.60 16.42
CA LYS A 351 -6.60 16.24 17.73
C LYS A 351 -6.76 15.14 18.77
N ASN A 352 -5.97 15.22 19.84
CA ASN A 352 -6.32 14.55 21.08
C ASN A 352 -7.68 15.14 21.47
N THR A 353 -8.73 14.37 21.23
CA THR A 353 -10.09 14.69 21.67
C THR A 353 -10.33 13.99 22.99
#